data_AF-A0A947MJ84-F1
#
_entry.id   AF-A0A947MJ84-F1
#
_cell.length_a   1.000
_cell.length_b   1.000
_cell.length_c   1.000
_cell.angle_alpha   90.00
_cell.angle_beta   90.00
_cell.angle_gamma   90.00
#
_symmetry.space_group_name_H-M   'P 1'
#
loop_
_entity.id
_entity.type
_entity.pdbx_description
1 polymer ?
#
loop_
_entity_poly.entity_id
_entity_poly.type
_entity_poly.pdbx_seq_one_letter_code
_entity_poly.pdbx_strand_id
1 'polypeptide(L)'
;MARIFGIPFFEKVPTKLAWAALSAGVGLYFAFLYYQPSGSFQEIWRNDSKNSYILVFAYPSSAYLDWSSPSTLSRTSIQSSINKRVWGRPSAIGHAQFAWRCQRPDGTWEMGASGQSGERSGQALKALLGGWGLSVLELVFTDGHLEDLADVEQRVRIGVKTGQFSWLGLKVPAQNCLNLANYVKEYRTAKAFQNYGFPLDPLKLQGGGCTSYANAALQRSGLDLPFRPAWVRHYEIAEKHLGRSQSLPTFSTILPQSRVPKTVKKVSLTSFLFGSQSWAQTGEKSIPFAYYDPELFYEGLRHMENSLRKEQQLSLKKVVRTRHLDLFQRRIQNSSESWMRLLKIAEKPRHIQDLMGVSGAVIDLQ
;
A
#
# COMPACT_ATOMS: atom_id res chain seq x y z
N MET A 1 6.91 6.08 55.00
CA MET A 1 7.04 4.62 55.23
C MET A 1 5.68 3.96 54.98
N ALA A 2 5.49 3.32 53.83
CA ALA A 2 4.41 2.35 53.59
C ALA A 2 4.78 1.49 52.37
N ARG A 3 4.54 0.19 52.50
CA ARG A 3 5.10 -0.93 51.73
C ARG A 3 4.50 -1.03 50.31
N ILE A 4 5.37 -1.33 49.34
CA ILE A 4 5.01 -1.75 47.98
C ILE A 4 5.01 -3.29 47.94
N PHE A 5 4.01 -3.84 47.26
CA PHE A 5 3.76 -5.26 47.04
C PHE A 5 4.96 -6.00 46.42
N GLY A 6 5.27 -7.16 46.98
CA GLY A 6 6.30 -8.08 46.51
C GLY A 6 5.83 -8.92 45.32
N ILE A 7 6.73 -9.05 44.34
CA ILE A 7 6.66 -10.02 43.25
C ILE A 7 7.61 -11.17 43.65
N PRO A 8 7.19 -12.45 43.58
CA PRO A 8 8.06 -13.54 43.96
C PRO A 8 9.15 -13.78 42.91
N PHE A 9 10.34 -14.00 43.45
CA PHE A 9 11.55 -14.47 42.82
C PHE A 9 11.28 -15.81 42.09
N PHE A 10 11.62 -15.91 40.81
CA PHE A 10 11.63 -17.19 40.10
C PHE A 10 12.84 -18.02 40.56
N GLU A 11 12.57 -19.10 41.29
CA GLU A 11 13.52 -20.16 41.57
C GLU A 11 13.91 -20.93 40.31
N LYS A 12 15.16 -21.39 40.31
CA LYS A 12 15.85 -22.11 39.24
C LYS A 12 15.07 -23.39 38.86
N VAL A 13 14.63 -23.47 37.60
CA VAL A 13 14.15 -24.71 37.00
C VAL A 13 15.37 -25.54 36.54
N PRO A 14 15.42 -26.86 36.81
CA PRO A 14 16.56 -27.70 36.43
C PRO A 14 16.62 -27.90 34.91
N THR A 15 17.77 -27.59 34.32
CA THR A 15 18.06 -27.57 32.87
C THR A 15 18.19 -28.94 32.19
N LYS A 16 17.71 -30.04 32.78
CA LYS A 16 17.93 -31.39 32.23
C LYS A 16 16.71 -32.19 31.81
N LEU A 17 15.49 -31.64 31.89
CA LEU A 17 14.26 -32.32 31.44
C LEU A 17 13.51 -31.63 30.30
N ALA A 18 14.04 -30.52 29.75
CA ALA A 18 13.44 -29.82 28.60
C ALA A 18 13.92 -30.32 27.22
N TRP A 19 14.85 -31.29 27.17
CA TRP A 19 15.43 -31.77 25.89
C TRP A 19 14.84 -33.08 25.35
N ALA A 20 13.95 -33.75 26.08
CA ALA A 20 13.38 -35.04 25.66
C ALA A 20 11.95 -34.94 25.07
N ALA A 21 11.29 -33.78 25.16
CA ALA A 21 9.94 -33.57 24.59
C ALA A 21 9.92 -32.74 23.30
N LEU A 22 11.09 -32.29 22.82
CA LEU A 22 11.24 -31.50 21.58
C LEU A 22 11.85 -32.31 20.40
N SER A 23 12.20 -33.58 20.62
CA SER A 23 12.85 -34.43 19.61
C SER A 23 11.93 -35.48 18.97
N ALA A 24 10.67 -35.61 19.40
CA ALA A 24 9.71 -36.58 18.86
C ALA A 24 8.55 -35.95 18.05
N GLY A 25 8.52 -34.63 17.88
CA GLY A 25 7.45 -33.90 17.16
C GLY A 25 7.92 -33.07 15.96
N VAL A 26 9.18 -33.22 15.52
CA VAL A 26 9.81 -32.35 14.50
C VAL A 26 9.87 -33.04 13.11
N GLY A 27 9.40 -34.27 12.98
CA GLY A 27 9.54 -35.09 11.77
C GLY A 27 8.50 -34.91 10.66
N LEU A 28 7.61 -33.90 10.72
CA LEU A 28 6.52 -33.72 9.76
C LEU A 28 6.24 -32.27 9.35
N TYR A 29 7.20 -31.36 9.50
CA TYR A 29 7.15 -30.08 8.78
C TYR A 29 7.60 -30.28 7.34
N PHE A 30 6.66 -30.85 6.59
CA PHE A 30 6.44 -30.68 5.16
C PHE A 30 7.62 -30.09 4.36
N ALA A 31 8.25 -30.97 3.60
CA ALA A 31 8.79 -30.62 2.30
C ALA A 31 7.62 -30.16 1.39
N PHE A 32 7.07 -28.96 1.63
CA PHE A 32 6.47 -28.17 0.57
C PHE A 32 7.63 -27.75 -0.32
N LEU A 33 7.97 -28.60 -1.29
CA LEU A 33 8.72 -28.19 -2.47
C LEU A 33 8.06 -26.90 -2.96
N TYR A 34 8.76 -25.79 -2.75
CA TYR A 34 8.26 -24.46 -3.07
C TYR A 34 8.00 -24.42 -4.58
N TYR A 35 6.75 -24.63 -4.99
CA TYR A 35 6.30 -24.26 -6.32
C TYR A 35 6.49 -22.75 -6.43
N GLN A 36 7.60 -22.35 -7.06
CA GLN A 36 7.80 -21.00 -7.55
C GLN A 36 7.01 -20.96 -8.84
N PRO A 37 5.86 -20.27 -8.91
CA PRO A 37 5.18 -20.09 -10.18
C PRO A 37 6.19 -19.52 -11.17
N SER A 38 6.56 -20.32 -12.17
CA SER A 38 7.37 -19.87 -13.29
C SER A 38 6.52 -18.91 -14.09
N GLY A 39 6.88 -17.65 -14.11
CA GLY A 39 6.16 -16.63 -14.88
C GLY A 39 6.68 -15.24 -14.58
N SER A 40 6.28 -14.29 -15.42
CA SER A 40 6.54 -12.86 -15.23
C SER A 40 5.34 -12.06 -15.68
N PHE A 41 5.12 -10.88 -15.10
CA PHE A 41 4.08 -9.97 -15.60
C PHE A 41 4.30 -9.52 -17.04
N GLN A 42 5.51 -9.69 -17.55
CA GLN A 42 5.83 -9.46 -18.95
C GLN A 42 5.08 -10.40 -19.89
N GLU A 43 4.55 -11.52 -19.39
CA GLU A 43 3.73 -12.45 -20.19
C GLU A 43 2.42 -11.81 -20.66
N ILE A 44 1.88 -10.82 -19.93
CA ILE A 44 0.62 -10.15 -20.28
C ILE A 44 0.66 -9.57 -21.69
N TRP A 45 1.77 -8.94 -22.06
CA TRP A 45 1.95 -8.33 -23.37
C TRP A 45 2.77 -9.18 -24.34
N ARG A 46 3.22 -10.38 -23.95
CA ARG A 46 3.95 -11.28 -24.85
C ARG A 46 3.07 -11.75 -26.01
N ASN A 47 1.78 -11.94 -25.75
CA ASN A 47 0.80 -12.36 -26.73
C ASN A 47 0.13 -11.19 -27.48
N ASP A 48 0.53 -9.95 -27.16
CA ASP A 48 0.02 -8.74 -27.79
C ASP A 48 1.18 -7.81 -28.13
N SER A 49 1.87 -8.16 -29.22
CA SER A 49 3.10 -7.49 -29.64
C SER A 49 2.90 -6.09 -30.20
N LYS A 50 1.65 -5.67 -30.50
CA LYS A 50 1.35 -4.41 -31.21
C LYS A 50 0.89 -3.28 -30.29
N ASN A 51 0.42 -3.59 -29.09
CA ASN A 51 -0.19 -2.60 -28.20
C ASN A 51 0.77 -2.12 -27.11
N SER A 52 0.60 -0.86 -26.70
CA SER A 52 1.27 -0.32 -25.52
C SER A 52 0.46 -0.61 -24.26
N TYR A 53 1.15 -0.89 -23.16
CA TYR A 53 0.53 -1.33 -21.91
C TYR A 53 1.00 -0.53 -20.71
N ILE A 54 0.07 -0.26 -19.80
CA ILE A 54 0.35 0.11 -18.42
C ILE A 54 -0.28 -0.95 -17.52
N LEU A 55 0.53 -1.59 -16.68
CA LEU A 55 0.07 -2.49 -15.64
C LEU A 55 0.13 -1.78 -14.30
N VAL A 56 -0.93 -1.95 -13.51
CA VAL A 56 -1.05 -1.38 -12.17
C VAL A 56 -1.17 -2.54 -11.19
N PHE A 57 -0.34 -2.52 -10.15
CA PHE A 57 -0.27 -3.56 -9.14
C PHE A 57 -0.64 -2.98 -7.78
N ALA A 58 -1.51 -3.69 -7.07
CA ALA A 58 -1.98 -3.30 -5.75
C ALA A 58 -1.82 -4.46 -4.77
N TYR A 59 -1.24 -4.16 -3.62
CA TYR A 59 -1.04 -5.09 -2.53
C TYR A 59 -1.77 -4.53 -1.31
N PRO A 60 -2.71 -5.28 -0.73
CA PRO A 60 -3.32 -4.88 0.53
C PRO A 60 -2.28 -5.01 1.65
N SER A 61 -2.59 -4.42 2.79
CA SER A 61 -1.85 -4.65 4.03
C SER A 61 -1.89 -6.11 4.45
N SER A 62 -0.99 -6.50 5.37
CA SER A 62 -0.94 -7.86 5.90
C SER A 62 -2.07 -8.16 6.89
N ALA A 63 -2.74 -7.16 7.43
CA ALA A 63 -4.00 -7.25 8.16
C ALA A 63 -4.74 -5.95 7.93
N TYR A 64 -6.06 -6.02 7.74
CA TYR A 64 -6.87 -4.83 7.44
C TYR A 64 -6.56 -3.69 8.40
N LEU A 65 -6.17 -2.53 7.86
CA LEU A 65 -5.94 -1.33 8.64
C LEU A 65 -7.27 -0.63 8.89
N ASP A 66 -7.74 -0.70 10.13
CA ASP A 66 -9.05 -0.15 10.49
C ASP A 66 -8.95 1.31 10.89
N TRP A 67 -9.36 2.17 9.97
CA TRP A 67 -9.37 3.63 10.14
C TRP A 67 -10.63 4.18 10.83
N SER A 68 -11.45 3.35 11.49
CA SER A 68 -12.60 3.84 12.27
C SER A 68 -12.19 4.77 13.42
N SER A 69 -11.01 4.56 13.99
CA SER A 69 -10.44 5.43 15.03
C SER A 69 -8.90 5.34 15.06
N PRO A 70 -8.20 6.35 15.60
CA PRO A 70 -6.75 6.25 15.82
C PRO A 70 -6.33 5.03 16.65
N SER A 71 -7.17 4.61 17.60
CA SER A 71 -6.89 3.47 18.47
C SER A 71 -6.96 2.15 17.72
N THR A 72 -8.03 1.96 16.95
CA THR A 72 -8.20 0.76 16.11
C THR A 72 -7.13 0.69 15.03
N LEU A 73 -6.80 1.83 14.42
CA LEU A 73 -5.74 1.91 13.42
C LEU A 73 -4.38 1.50 13.99
N SER A 74 -4.05 1.99 15.19
CA SER A 74 -2.78 1.66 15.83
C SER A 74 -2.67 0.16 16.11
N ARG A 75 -3.72 -0.46 16.66
CA ARG A 75 -3.76 -1.90 16.94
C ARG A 75 -3.65 -2.74 15.67
N THR A 76 -4.42 -2.40 14.64
CA THR A 76 -4.43 -3.13 13.37
C THR A 76 -3.14 -2.94 12.58
N SER A 77 -2.49 -1.78 12.67
CA SER A 77 -1.16 -1.52 12.08
C SER A 77 -0.07 -2.39 12.70
N ILE A 78 -0.09 -2.55 14.03
CA ILE A 78 0.83 -3.47 14.73
C ILE A 78 0.54 -4.91 14.32
N GLN A 79 -0.73 -5.33 14.33
CA GLN A 79 -1.13 -6.68 13.89
C GLN A 79 -0.67 -6.95 12.45
N SER A 80 -0.83 -5.99 11.55
CA SER A 80 -0.40 -6.10 10.16
C SER A 80 1.12 -6.23 10.06
N SER A 81 1.87 -5.44 10.83
CA SER A 81 3.35 -5.53 10.88
C SER A 81 3.83 -6.89 11.38
N ILE A 82 3.19 -7.45 12.40
CA ILE A 82 3.44 -8.81 12.89
C ILE A 82 3.10 -9.83 11.80
N ASN A 83 1.93 -9.71 11.17
CA ASN A 83 1.51 -10.63 10.11
C ASN A 83 2.46 -10.62 8.91
N LYS A 84 3.00 -9.46 8.53
CA LYS A 84 4.04 -9.36 7.49
C LYS A 84 5.25 -10.21 7.85
N ARG A 85 5.76 -10.06 9.08
CA ARG A 85 6.95 -10.75 9.56
C ARG A 85 6.74 -12.26 9.72
N VAL A 86 5.59 -12.68 10.27
CA VAL A 86 5.30 -14.09 10.57
C VAL A 86 4.91 -14.87 9.31
N TRP A 87 4.09 -14.27 8.43
CA TRP A 87 3.52 -14.97 7.27
C TRP A 87 4.17 -14.63 5.94
N GLY A 88 5.25 -13.83 5.92
CA GLY A 88 5.95 -13.44 4.69
C GLY A 88 5.08 -12.71 3.67
N ARG A 89 4.09 -11.95 4.15
CA ARG A 89 3.16 -11.17 3.30
C ARG A 89 3.88 -9.97 2.66
N PRO A 90 3.42 -9.48 1.49
CA PRO A 90 4.16 -8.49 0.70
C PRO A 90 4.28 -7.11 1.36
N SER A 91 3.29 -6.67 2.17
CA SER A 91 3.35 -5.35 2.80
C SER A 91 2.65 -5.27 4.15
N ALA A 92 3.17 -4.44 5.06
CA ALA A 92 2.54 -4.16 6.36
C ALA A 92 1.44 -3.10 6.24
N ILE A 93 1.58 -2.11 5.35
CA ILE A 93 0.59 -1.03 5.20
C ILE A 93 -0.12 -1.03 3.84
N GLY A 94 0.14 -2.06 3.04
CA GLY A 94 -0.22 -2.11 1.64
C GLY A 94 0.86 -1.48 0.76
N HIS A 95 0.72 -1.63 -0.56
CA HIS A 95 1.70 -1.13 -1.52
C HIS A 95 1.07 -0.97 -2.89
N ALA A 96 1.63 -0.09 -3.71
CA ALA A 96 1.25 0.05 -5.11
C ALA A 96 2.49 0.19 -5.99
N GLN A 97 2.46 -0.46 -7.14
CA GLN A 97 3.53 -0.44 -8.14
C GLN A 97 2.90 -0.40 -9.53
N PHE A 98 3.71 -0.13 -10.54
CA PHE A 98 3.26 -0.18 -11.93
C PHE A 98 4.39 -0.64 -12.84
N ALA A 99 4.00 -1.17 -14.00
CA ALA A 99 4.91 -1.51 -15.08
C ALA A 99 4.37 -0.97 -16.40
N TRP A 100 5.25 -0.80 -17.38
CA TRP A 100 4.88 -0.31 -18.70
C TRP A 100 5.67 -1.02 -19.79
N ARG A 101 5.04 -1.07 -20.96
CA ARG A 101 5.66 -1.43 -22.24
C ARG A 101 5.11 -0.48 -23.29
N CYS A 102 5.94 0.43 -23.75
CA CYS A 102 5.56 1.50 -24.68
C CYS A 102 6.22 1.29 -26.03
N GLN A 103 5.43 1.37 -27.09
CA GLN A 103 5.96 1.45 -28.44
C GLN A 103 6.48 2.87 -28.70
N ARG A 104 7.70 2.99 -29.22
CA ARG A 104 8.27 4.27 -29.66
C ARG A 104 7.92 4.55 -31.12
N PRO A 105 8.01 5.83 -31.56
CA PRO A 105 7.76 6.19 -32.96
C PRO A 105 8.68 5.47 -33.96
N ASP A 106 9.89 5.08 -33.54
CA ASP A 106 10.86 4.31 -34.33
C ASP A 106 10.55 2.80 -34.40
N GLY A 107 9.44 2.36 -33.81
CA GLY A 107 9.02 0.96 -33.74
C GLY A 107 9.71 0.15 -32.63
N THR A 108 10.68 0.73 -31.90
CA THR A 108 11.33 0.06 -30.76
C THR A 108 10.43 0.06 -29.52
N TRP A 109 10.79 -0.73 -28.51
CA TRP A 109 10.03 -0.86 -27.27
C TRP A 109 10.81 -0.28 -26.09
N GLU A 110 10.12 0.55 -25.29
CA GLU A 110 10.59 0.97 -23.97
C GLU A 110 9.79 0.24 -22.89
N MET A 111 10.48 -0.48 -22.01
CA MET A 111 9.86 -1.23 -20.93
C MET A 111 10.47 -0.85 -19.60
N GLY A 112 9.67 -0.91 -18.55
CA GLY A 112 10.15 -0.72 -17.19
C GLY A 112 9.08 -1.03 -16.17
N ALA A 113 9.48 -1.02 -14.92
CA ALA A 113 8.57 -1.01 -13.79
C ALA A 113 9.11 -0.09 -12.71
N SER A 114 8.21 0.43 -11.89
CA SER A 114 8.56 1.31 -10.80
C SER A 114 7.55 1.20 -9.65
N GLY A 115 8.05 1.48 -8.47
CA GLY A 115 7.30 1.72 -7.25
C GLY A 115 8.12 2.65 -6.37
N GLN A 116 7.53 3.14 -5.28
CA GLN A 116 8.27 3.90 -4.29
C GLN A 116 8.12 3.27 -2.92
N SER A 117 9.24 3.02 -2.27
CA SER A 117 9.33 2.47 -0.92
C SER A 117 10.22 3.36 -0.05
N GLY A 118 10.09 3.22 1.26
CA GLY A 118 10.89 3.92 2.27
C GLY A 118 10.63 3.30 3.64
N GLU A 119 11.05 3.97 4.71
CA GLU A 119 10.78 3.52 6.07
C GLU A 119 11.43 2.14 6.37
N ARG A 120 12.64 1.89 5.87
CA ARG A 120 13.24 0.54 5.85
C ARG A 120 13.50 -0.06 7.24
N SER A 121 13.58 0.79 8.27
CA SER A 121 14.11 0.44 9.59
C SER A 121 13.15 0.71 10.76
N GLY A 122 11.83 0.69 10.53
CA GLY A 122 10.85 0.93 11.60
C GLY A 122 10.94 2.35 12.19
N GLN A 123 11.40 3.30 11.38
CA GLN A 123 11.47 4.73 11.63
C GLN A 123 10.14 5.33 12.10
N ALA A 124 9.03 4.97 11.48
CA ALA A 124 7.70 5.45 11.87
C ALA A 124 7.34 4.96 13.29
N LEU A 125 7.62 3.68 13.59
CA LEU A 125 7.42 3.13 14.92
C LEU A 125 8.35 3.78 15.95
N LYS A 126 9.63 4.05 15.61
CA LYS A 126 10.56 4.78 16.47
C LYS A 126 10.06 6.19 16.78
N ALA A 127 9.52 6.91 15.80
CA ALA A 127 8.90 8.22 16.02
C ALA A 127 7.68 8.13 16.94
N LEU A 128 6.78 7.16 16.70
CA LEU A 128 5.62 6.90 17.56
C LEU A 128 6.02 6.62 19.01
N LEU A 129 7.01 5.75 19.23
CA LEU A 129 7.57 5.46 20.56
C LEU A 129 8.24 6.69 21.20
N GLY A 130 8.80 7.58 20.38
CA GLY A 130 9.35 8.86 20.81
C GLY A 130 8.31 9.91 21.22
N GLY A 131 7.02 9.59 21.16
CA GLY A 131 5.93 10.48 21.56
C GLY A 131 5.45 11.42 20.47
N TRP A 132 5.69 11.11 19.20
CA TRP A 132 5.19 11.91 18.07
C TRP A 132 3.69 11.78 17.84
N GLY A 133 3.03 10.76 18.41
CA GLY A 133 1.62 10.48 18.15
C GLY A 133 1.29 10.45 16.65
N LEU A 134 0.16 11.03 16.26
CA LEU A 134 -0.25 11.08 14.85
C LEU A 134 0.55 12.07 14.00
N SER A 135 1.44 12.87 14.58
CA SER A 135 2.38 13.70 13.80
C SER A 135 3.39 12.88 13.01
N VAL A 136 3.50 11.56 13.26
CA VAL A 136 4.24 10.64 12.39
C VAL A 136 3.73 10.67 10.94
N LEU A 137 2.44 10.96 10.72
CA LEU A 137 1.83 11.04 9.38
C LEU A 137 2.29 12.28 8.60
N GLU A 138 2.89 13.26 9.27
CA GLU A 138 3.43 14.50 8.70
C GLU A 138 4.96 14.44 8.53
N LEU A 139 5.60 13.34 8.91
CA LEU A 139 7.03 13.14 8.72
C LEU A 139 7.35 12.76 7.26
N VAL A 140 8.47 13.27 6.77
CA VAL A 140 9.08 12.87 5.50
C VAL A 140 10.32 12.06 5.83
N PHE A 141 10.31 10.78 5.51
CA PHE A 141 11.47 9.88 5.65
C PHE A 141 12.45 10.12 4.50
N THR A 142 13.74 10.18 4.81
CA THR A 142 14.80 10.50 3.84
C THR A 142 15.48 9.27 3.24
N ASP A 143 14.96 8.07 3.52
CA ASP A 143 15.45 6.78 3.00
C ASP A 143 14.59 6.24 1.85
N GLY A 144 13.84 7.12 1.20
CA GLY A 144 13.02 6.77 0.05
C GLY A 144 13.86 6.27 -1.12
N HIS A 145 13.31 5.31 -1.87
CA HIS A 145 13.93 4.73 -3.06
C HIS A 145 12.88 4.29 -4.06
N LEU A 146 13.26 4.28 -5.34
CA LEU A 146 12.48 3.64 -6.38
C LEU A 146 12.76 2.15 -6.39
N GLU A 147 11.71 1.37 -6.54
CA GLU A 147 11.78 -0.07 -6.82
C GLU A 147 11.96 -0.25 -8.32
N ASP A 148 12.81 -1.18 -8.73
CA ASP A 148 13.07 -1.47 -10.14
C ASP A 148 12.24 -2.65 -10.66
N LEU A 149 12.56 -3.11 -11.87
CA LEU A 149 11.90 -4.24 -12.52
C LEU A 149 11.96 -5.53 -11.68
N ALA A 150 13.12 -5.83 -11.09
CA ALA A 150 13.33 -7.03 -10.30
C ALA A 150 12.57 -6.94 -8.97
N ASP A 151 12.57 -5.77 -8.33
CA ASP A 151 11.80 -5.53 -7.10
C ASP A 151 10.28 -5.72 -7.33
N VAL A 152 9.76 -5.16 -8.42
CA VAL A 152 8.34 -5.28 -8.79
C VAL A 152 7.98 -6.74 -9.09
N GLU A 153 8.78 -7.41 -9.91
CA GLU A 153 8.59 -8.82 -10.26
C GLU A 153 8.62 -9.73 -9.02
N GLN A 154 9.57 -9.52 -8.12
CA GLN A 154 9.65 -10.26 -6.85
C GLN A 154 8.42 -10.03 -5.99
N ARG A 155 7.93 -8.78 -5.89
CA ARG A 155 6.75 -8.47 -5.10
C ARG A 155 5.48 -9.06 -5.70
N VAL A 156 5.34 -9.06 -7.03
CA VAL A 156 4.24 -9.74 -7.74
C VAL A 156 4.23 -11.22 -7.36
N ARG A 157 5.38 -11.90 -7.43
CA ARG A 157 5.50 -13.32 -7.04
C ARG A 157 5.06 -13.59 -5.61
N ILE A 158 5.51 -12.75 -4.66
CA ILE A 158 5.10 -12.87 -3.25
C ILE A 158 3.59 -12.62 -3.12
N GLY A 159 3.07 -11.60 -3.78
CA GLY A 159 1.65 -11.26 -3.78
C GLY A 159 0.78 -12.39 -4.32
N VAL A 160 1.17 -12.99 -5.44
CA VAL A 160 0.53 -14.18 -6.04
C VAL A 160 0.55 -15.35 -5.06
N LYS A 161 1.73 -15.71 -4.55
CA LYS A 161 1.92 -16.83 -3.62
C LYS A 161 1.07 -16.68 -2.35
N THR A 162 0.88 -15.45 -1.87
CA THR A 162 0.16 -15.17 -0.61
C THR A 162 -1.31 -14.81 -0.83
N GLY A 163 -1.79 -14.75 -2.08
CA GLY A 163 -3.14 -14.28 -2.41
C GLY A 163 -3.39 -12.80 -2.02
N GLN A 164 -2.33 -12.00 -1.86
CA GLN A 164 -2.39 -10.59 -1.47
C GLN A 164 -2.00 -9.68 -2.64
N PHE A 165 -2.72 -9.84 -3.74
CA PHE A 165 -2.37 -9.20 -5.00
C PHE A 165 -3.61 -8.97 -5.86
N SER A 166 -3.75 -7.76 -6.37
CA SER A 166 -4.70 -7.39 -7.41
C SER A 166 -3.96 -6.59 -8.47
N TRP A 167 -4.40 -6.70 -9.72
CA TRP A 167 -3.76 -6.00 -10.82
C TRP A 167 -4.75 -5.63 -11.90
N LEU A 168 -4.39 -4.61 -12.67
CA LEU A 168 -5.15 -4.08 -13.81
C LEU A 168 -4.19 -3.85 -14.96
N GLY A 169 -4.53 -4.36 -16.14
CA GLY A 169 -3.85 -4.04 -17.38
C GLY A 169 -4.65 -3.05 -18.22
N LEU A 170 -3.98 -2.01 -18.68
CA LEU A 170 -4.55 -1.00 -19.57
C LEU A 170 -3.80 -1.06 -20.90
N LYS A 171 -4.49 -1.42 -21.99
CA LYS A 171 -3.97 -1.15 -23.33
C LYS A 171 -4.26 0.30 -23.65
N VAL A 172 -3.23 1.04 -24.03
CA VAL A 172 -3.29 2.50 -24.14
C VAL A 172 -2.61 2.99 -25.40
N PRO A 173 -2.95 4.18 -25.90
CA PRO A 173 -2.16 4.81 -26.95
C PRO A 173 -0.69 4.93 -26.53
N ALA A 174 0.22 4.74 -27.49
CA ALA A 174 1.66 4.77 -27.24
C ALA A 174 2.11 6.05 -26.51
N GLN A 175 1.53 7.20 -26.87
CA GLN A 175 1.85 8.48 -26.25
C GLN A 175 1.52 8.51 -24.75
N ASN A 176 0.38 7.96 -24.32
CA ASN A 176 0.03 7.90 -22.90
C ASN A 176 1.03 7.05 -22.11
N CYS A 177 1.47 5.93 -22.69
CA CYS A 177 2.50 5.08 -22.10
C CYS A 177 3.85 5.82 -21.99
N LEU A 178 4.29 6.47 -23.06
CA LEU A 178 5.54 7.23 -23.09
C LEU A 178 5.51 8.41 -22.09
N ASN A 179 4.38 9.08 -21.91
CA ASN A 179 4.21 10.13 -20.90
C ASN A 179 4.45 9.59 -19.48
N LEU A 180 3.94 8.39 -19.17
CA LEU A 180 4.22 7.73 -17.88
C LEU A 180 5.70 7.41 -17.73
N ALA A 181 6.32 6.83 -18.75
CA ALA A 181 7.75 6.49 -18.72
C ALA A 181 8.63 7.74 -18.52
N ASN A 182 8.28 8.86 -19.19
CA ASN A 182 8.96 10.14 -19.03
C ASN A 182 8.79 10.72 -17.62
N TYR A 183 7.60 10.62 -17.03
CA TYR A 183 7.39 11.02 -15.63
C TYR A 183 8.31 10.24 -14.67
N VAL A 184 8.51 8.93 -14.88
CA VAL A 184 9.45 8.15 -14.05
C VAL A 184 10.88 8.67 -14.18
N LYS A 185 11.30 9.03 -15.40
CA LYS A 185 12.63 9.63 -15.64
C LYS A 185 12.76 10.99 -14.95
N GLU A 186 11.78 11.88 -15.10
CA GLU A 186 11.75 13.20 -14.45
C GLU A 186 11.82 13.07 -12.92
N TYR A 187 11.01 12.17 -12.35
CA TYR A 187 10.95 11.90 -10.92
C TYR A 187 12.29 11.39 -10.37
N ARG A 188 12.97 10.53 -11.14
CA ARG A 188 14.33 10.04 -10.82
C ARG A 188 15.37 11.16 -10.92
N THR A 189 15.35 11.94 -12.00
CA THR A 189 16.28 13.06 -12.23
C THR A 189 16.17 14.12 -11.14
N ALA A 190 14.95 14.44 -10.69
CA ALA A 190 14.71 15.37 -9.60
C ALA A 190 15.10 14.82 -8.22
N LYS A 191 15.50 13.55 -8.12
CA LYS A 191 15.74 12.82 -6.85
C LYS A 191 14.55 12.85 -5.90
N ALA A 192 13.33 13.05 -6.42
CA ALA A 192 12.11 13.14 -5.64
C ALA A 192 11.91 11.90 -4.76
N PHE A 193 12.31 10.74 -5.28
CA PHE A 193 12.19 9.44 -4.61
C PHE A 193 12.84 9.36 -3.23
N GLN A 194 13.83 10.22 -2.92
CA GLN A 194 14.51 10.23 -1.62
C GLN A 194 13.58 10.61 -0.48
N ASN A 195 12.51 11.37 -0.79
CA ASN A 195 11.52 11.80 0.17
C ASN A 195 10.32 10.84 0.14
N TYR A 196 10.14 10.09 1.21
CA TYR A 196 9.03 9.15 1.37
C TYR A 196 8.08 9.60 2.49
N GLY A 197 6.79 9.67 2.23
CA GLY A 197 5.80 10.08 3.23
C GLY A 197 4.49 10.59 2.63
N PHE A 198 3.49 10.79 3.49
CA PHE A 198 2.16 11.26 3.09
C PHE A 198 2.05 12.73 2.68
N PRO A 199 2.76 13.71 3.28
CA PRO A 199 2.50 15.13 3.02
C PRO A 199 3.11 15.64 1.72
N LEU A 200 3.71 14.76 0.92
CA LEU A 200 4.45 15.08 -0.30
C LEU A 200 3.53 15.03 -1.52
N ASP A 201 3.78 15.92 -2.48
CA ASP A 201 3.09 15.93 -3.77
C ASP A 201 3.97 15.34 -4.89
N PRO A 202 3.70 14.10 -5.33
CA PRO A 202 4.47 13.45 -6.39
C PRO A 202 4.29 14.10 -7.77
N LEU A 203 3.22 14.87 -8.01
CA LEU A 203 3.04 15.60 -9.27
C LEU A 203 3.97 16.82 -9.34
N LYS A 204 4.33 17.38 -8.18
CA LYS A 204 5.31 18.46 -8.02
C LYS A 204 6.74 17.96 -7.84
N LEU A 205 6.98 16.65 -8.03
CA LEU A 205 8.29 16.01 -7.87
C LEU A 205 8.90 16.21 -6.47
N GLN A 206 8.06 16.28 -5.42
CA GLN A 206 8.55 16.48 -4.05
C GLN A 206 8.94 15.18 -3.35
N GLY A 207 8.45 14.04 -3.84
CA GLY A 207 8.45 12.76 -3.14
C GLY A 207 7.05 12.17 -3.09
N GLY A 208 6.83 11.17 -2.25
CA GLY A 208 5.53 10.52 -2.17
C GLY A 208 5.52 9.26 -1.32
N GLY A 209 4.32 8.70 -1.11
CA GLY A 209 4.14 7.32 -0.71
C GLY A 209 3.94 6.43 -1.94
N CYS A 210 3.94 5.11 -1.74
CA CYS A 210 3.78 4.14 -2.84
C CYS A 210 2.53 4.40 -3.70
N THR A 211 1.36 4.53 -3.08
CA THR A 211 0.08 4.76 -3.79
C THR A 211 -0.01 6.15 -4.41
N SER A 212 0.49 7.19 -3.74
CA SER A 212 0.44 8.54 -4.30
C SER A 212 1.37 8.66 -5.52
N TYR A 213 2.54 8.02 -5.49
CA TYR A 213 3.46 7.93 -6.62
C TYR A 213 2.85 7.17 -7.80
N ALA A 214 2.28 5.97 -7.57
CA ALA A 214 1.61 5.20 -8.61
C ALA A 214 0.42 5.98 -9.23
N ASN A 215 -0.38 6.65 -8.40
CA ASN A 215 -1.45 7.51 -8.86
C ASN A 215 -0.91 8.71 -9.68
N ALA A 216 0.17 9.36 -9.26
CA ALA A 216 0.76 10.45 -10.03
C ALA A 216 1.30 9.98 -11.40
N ALA A 217 1.90 8.80 -11.46
CA ALA A 217 2.34 8.20 -12.73
C ALA A 217 1.15 7.96 -13.68
N LEU A 218 0.05 7.41 -13.18
CA LEU A 218 -1.18 7.27 -13.96
C LEU A 218 -1.75 8.62 -14.40
N GLN A 219 -1.62 9.67 -13.58
CA GLN A 219 -2.13 11.00 -13.97
C GLN A 219 -1.29 11.59 -15.09
N ARG A 220 0.04 11.47 -14.95
CA ARG A 220 1.01 11.98 -15.91
C ARG A 220 0.98 11.21 -17.23
N SER A 221 0.49 9.97 -17.22
CA SER A 221 0.17 9.24 -18.46
C SER A 221 -0.89 9.96 -19.31
N GLY A 222 -1.71 10.85 -18.74
CA GLY A 222 -2.81 11.52 -19.42
C GLY A 222 -4.08 10.68 -19.54
N LEU A 223 -4.14 9.51 -18.89
CA LEU A 223 -5.36 8.71 -18.81
C LEU A 223 -6.37 9.36 -17.85
N ASP A 224 -7.61 9.51 -18.32
CA ASP A 224 -8.74 9.86 -17.47
C ASP A 224 -9.36 8.59 -16.87
N LEU A 225 -9.05 8.35 -15.59
CA LEU A 225 -9.59 7.22 -14.83
C LEU A 225 -10.51 7.78 -13.73
N PRO A 226 -11.84 7.78 -13.92
CA PRO A 226 -12.79 8.54 -13.09
C PRO A 226 -12.91 8.03 -11.66
N PHE A 227 -12.38 6.84 -11.36
CA PHE A 227 -12.37 6.24 -10.02
C PHE A 227 -11.16 6.66 -9.18
N ARG A 228 -10.11 7.26 -9.76
CA ARG A 228 -8.90 7.71 -9.03
C ARG A 228 -9.19 8.58 -7.81
N PRO A 229 -10.13 9.55 -7.85
CA PRO A 229 -10.42 10.39 -6.68
C PRO A 229 -11.00 9.60 -5.50
N ALA A 230 -11.54 8.40 -5.74
CA ALA A 230 -12.08 7.53 -4.70
C ALA A 230 -10.99 6.70 -3.97
N TRP A 231 -9.72 6.80 -4.38
CA TRP A 231 -8.59 6.18 -3.67
C TRP A 231 -8.09 6.98 -2.46
N VAL A 232 -8.64 8.17 -2.22
CA VAL A 232 -8.19 9.05 -1.15
C VAL A 232 -9.11 8.90 0.06
N ARG A 233 -8.51 8.71 1.24
CA ARG A 233 -9.20 8.85 2.52
C ARG A 233 -8.96 10.23 3.10
N HIS A 234 -9.97 10.73 3.82
CA HIS A 234 -9.93 12.02 4.49
C HIS A 234 -10.33 11.85 5.96
N TYR A 235 -9.55 12.45 6.86
CA TYR A 235 -9.79 12.44 8.30
C TYR A 235 -9.42 13.79 8.92
N GLU A 236 -10.14 14.21 9.95
CA GLU A 236 -9.71 15.32 10.79
C GLU A 236 -8.96 14.76 12.00
N ILE A 237 -7.67 15.12 12.12
CA ILE A 237 -6.84 14.70 13.24
C ILE A 237 -6.92 15.75 14.33
N ALA A 238 -7.48 15.39 15.49
CA ALA A 238 -7.54 16.28 16.63
C ALA A 238 -6.13 16.69 17.08
N GLU A 239 -5.91 17.98 17.35
CA GLU A 239 -4.61 18.51 17.78
C GLU A 239 -4.10 17.82 19.05
N LYS A 240 -5.01 17.29 19.88
CA LYS A 240 -4.65 16.52 21.07
C LYS A 240 -3.81 15.28 20.76
N HIS A 241 -3.97 14.68 19.58
CA HIS A 241 -3.26 13.49 19.11
C HIS A 241 -1.94 13.78 18.39
N LEU A 242 -1.66 15.06 18.11
CA LEU A 242 -0.42 15.50 17.48
C LEU A 242 0.64 15.72 18.56
N GLY A 243 1.81 15.10 18.34
CA GLY A 243 2.94 15.16 19.24
C GLY A 243 4.20 15.67 18.55
N ARG A 244 5.13 16.19 19.34
CA ARG A 244 6.44 16.63 18.91
C ARG A 244 7.45 16.38 20.03
N SER A 245 8.55 15.70 19.68
CA SER A 245 9.72 15.61 20.55
C SER A 245 10.61 16.84 20.40
N GLN A 246 11.53 17.04 21.34
CA GLN A 246 12.50 18.15 21.32
C GLN A 246 13.39 18.12 20.07
N SER A 247 13.78 16.93 19.64
CA SER A 247 14.56 16.71 18.41
C SER A 247 13.73 15.99 17.35
N LEU A 248 13.97 16.36 16.09
CA LEU A 248 13.51 15.58 14.94
C LEU A 248 14.19 14.20 14.93
N PRO A 249 13.50 13.13 14.55
CA PRO A 249 14.16 11.88 14.24
C PRO A 249 15.17 12.09 13.11
N THR A 250 16.39 11.58 13.28
CA THR A 250 17.53 11.81 12.37
C THR A 250 17.31 11.31 10.93
N PHE A 251 16.33 10.44 10.74
CA PHE A 251 15.92 9.85 9.47
C PHE A 251 14.73 10.57 8.82
N SER A 252 14.35 11.74 9.33
CA SER A 252 13.17 12.46 8.88
C SER A 252 13.38 13.95 8.77
N THR A 253 12.62 14.57 7.88
CA THR A 253 12.43 16.00 7.77
C THR A 253 10.95 16.34 7.95
N ILE A 254 10.67 17.64 8.09
CA ILE A 254 9.33 18.19 8.14
C ILE A 254 9.24 19.25 7.05
N LEU A 255 8.15 19.23 6.28
CA LEU A 255 7.90 20.25 5.28
C LEU A 255 7.58 21.61 5.93
N PRO A 256 7.93 22.75 5.32
CA PRO A 256 7.62 24.07 5.89
C PRO A 256 6.13 24.27 6.22
N GLN A 257 5.24 23.69 5.42
CA GLN A 257 3.78 23.73 5.58
C GLN A 257 3.22 22.67 6.53
N SER A 258 4.08 21.87 7.16
CA SER A 258 3.63 20.80 8.04
C SER A 258 2.90 21.34 9.26
N ARG A 259 1.95 20.55 9.74
CA ARG A 259 1.04 20.91 10.82
C ARG A 259 1.41 20.26 12.14
N VAL A 260 2.64 19.75 12.24
CA VAL A 260 3.20 19.29 13.52
C VAL A 260 3.21 20.46 14.51
N PRO A 261 2.83 20.25 15.79
CA PRO A 261 2.84 21.28 16.82
C PRO A 261 4.18 22.01 16.89
N LYS A 262 4.17 23.32 17.17
CA LYS A 262 5.42 24.11 17.31
C LYS A 262 6.10 23.88 18.65
N THR A 263 5.32 23.56 19.68
CA THR A 263 5.83 23.30 21.03
C THR A 263 6.06 21.81 21.24
N VAL A 264 7.01 21.48 22.13
CA VAL A 264 7.26 20.10 22.54
C VAL A 264 6.04 19.59 23.30
N LYS A 265 5.49 18.47 22.85
CA LYS A 265 4.33 17.82 23.45
C LYS A 265 4.38 16.34 23.09
N LYS A 266 4.57 15.47 24.06
CA LYS A 266 4.59 14.02 23.79
C LYS A 266 3.18 13.44 23.80
N VAL A 267 2.86 12.66 22.78
CA VAL A 267 1.65 11.83 22.72
C VAL A 267 2.10 10.38 22.62
N SER A 268 1.87 9.62 23.69
CA SER A 268 2.35 8.25 23.83
C SER A 268 1.63 7.29 22.88
N LEU A 269 2.35 6.32 22.31
CA LEU A 269 1.72 5.20 21.60
C LEU A 269 0.70 4.45 22.46
N THR A 270 0.94 4.34 23.77
CA THR A 270 0.05 3.64 24.70
C THR A 270 -1.35 4.28 24.79
N SER A 271 -1.49 5.59 24.56
CA SER A 271 -2.80 6.24 24.57
C SER A 271 -3.68 5.79 23.41
N PHE A 272 -3.09 5.36 22.29
CA PHE A 272 -3.82 4.77 21.17
C PHE A 272 -4.02 3.26 21.33
N LEU A 273 -3.04 2.55 21.91
CA LEU A 273 -3.16 1.10 22.07
C LEU A 273 -4.17 0.70 23.16
N PHE A 274 -4.20 1.41 24.28
CA PHE A 274 -5.04 1.07 25.42
C PHE A 274 -6.17 2.07 25.66
N GLY A 275 -6.16 3.22 24.99
CA GLY A 275 -7.24 4.20 25.06
C GLY A 275 -8.35 3.97 24.03
N SER A 276 -9.33 4.87 24.09
CA SER A 276 -10.47 4.98 23.17
C SER A 276 -10.42 6.34 22.45
N GLN A 277 -9.29 6.62 21.80
CA GLN A 277 -9.13 7.84 20.99
C GLN A 277 -10.04 7.78 19.76
N SER A 278 -10.74 8.87 19.48
CA SER A 278 -11.51 9.10 18.25
C SER A 278 -10.75 10.05 17.31
N TRP A 279 -11.14 10.08 16.04
CA TRP A 279 -10.86 11.23 15.17
C TRP A 279 -11.51 12.51 15.74
N ALA A 280 -11.17 13.66 15.17
CA ALA A 280 -11.71 14.93 15.65
C ALA A 280 -13.25 14.97 15.52
N GLN A 281 -13.90 15.50 16.55
CA GLN A 281 -15.35 15.73 16.55
C GLN A 281 -15.68 17.14 16.01
N THR A 282 -16.93 17.36 15.62
CA THR A 282 -17.41 18.69 15.18
C THR A 282 -17.12 19.74 16.25
N GLY A 283 -16.41 20.82 15.86
CA GLY A 283 -16.01 21.91 16.76
C GLY A 283 -14.69 21.68 17.51
N GLU A 284 -14.08 20.49 17.41
CA GLU A 284 -12.75 20.23 17.97
C GLU A 284 -11.64 20.80 17.08
N LYS A 285 -10.62 21.42 17.70
CA LYS A 285 -9.42 21.86 16.98
C LYS A 285 -8.71 20.67 16.34
N SER A 286 -8.50 20.75 15.03
CA SER A 286 -8.03 19.63 14.22
C SER A 286 -7.27 20.08 12.97
N ILE A 287 -6.57 19.13 12.36
CA ILE A 287 -5.89 19.31 11.08
C ILE A 287 -6.44 18.30 10.04
N PRO A 288 -6.61 18.71 8.77
CA PRO A 288 -7.14 17.81 7.75
C PRO A 288 -6.07 16.85 7.24
N PHE A 289 -6.25 15.56 7.37
CA PHE A 289 -5.35 14.55 6.83
C PHE A 289 -5.99 13.86 5.62
N ALA A 290 -5.25 13.82 4.52
CA ALA A 290 -5.65 13.11 3.32
C ALA A 290 -4.48 12.29 2.79
N TYR A 291 -4.76 11.07 2.33
CA TYR A 291 -3.74 10.22 1.73
C TYR A 291 -4.37 9.23 0.74
N TYR A 292 -3.56 8.78 -0.21
CA TYR A 292 -3.94 7.71 -1.12
C TYR A 292 -3.82 6.36 -0.41
N ASP A 293 -4.95 5.71 -0.15
CA ASP A 293 -5.01 4.47 0.61
C ASP A 293 -4.71 3.25 -0.27
N PRO A 294 -3.63 2.49 0.02
CA PRO A 294 -3.35 1.22 -0.66
C PRO A 294 -4.51 0.21 -0.64
N GLU A 295 -5.34 0.19 0.41
CA GLU A 295 -6.49 -0.71 0.47
C GLU A 295 -7.56 -0.32 -0.55
N LEU A 296 -7.95 0.96 -0.61
CA LEU A 296 -8.90 1.43 -1.62
C LEU A 296 -8.35 1.22 -3.05
N PHE A 297 -7.04 1.36 -3.24
CA PHE A 297 -6.39 1.07 -4.50
C PHE A 297 -6.56 -0.42 -4.89
N TYR A 298 -6.25 -1.34 -3.97
CA TYR A 298 -6.46 -2.79 -4.15
C TYR A 298 -7.93 -3.15 -4.40
N GLU A 299 -8.85 -2.62 -3.59
CA GLU A 299 -10.28 -2.88 -3.69
C GLU A 299 -10.84 -2.38 -5.02
N GLY A 300 -10.43 -1.19 -5.48
CA GLY A 300 -10.83 -0.66 -6.77
C GLY A 300 -10.49 -1.59 -7.93
N LEU A 301 -9.24 -2.08 -8.00
CA LEU A 301 -8.82 -3.06 -9.00
C LEU A 301 -9.67 -4.34 -8.91
N ARG A 302 -9.99 -4.79 -7.69
CA ARG A 302 -10.79 -5.99 -7.49
C ARG A 302 -12.25 -5.81 -7.88
N HIS A 303 -12.84 -4.64 -7.62
CA HIS A 303 -14.21 -4.32 -8.05
C HIS A 303 -14.32 -4.29 -9.58
N MET A 304 -13.32 -3.72 -10.27
CA MET A 304 -13.27 -3.76 -11.74
C MET A 304 -13.24 -5.19 -12.26
N GLU A 305 -12.37 -6.03 -11.71
CA GLU A 305 -12.30 -7.46 -12.05
C GLU A 305 -13.63 -8.18 -11.76
N ASN A 306 -14.21 -7.99 -10.58
CA ASN A 306 -15.49 -8.60 -10.20
C ASN A 306 -16.65 -8.16 -11.10
N SER A 307 -16.61 -6.94 -11.66
CA SER A 307 -17.60 -6.50 -12.65
C SER A 307 -17.54 -7.39 -13.89
N LEU A 308 -16.34 -7.69 -14.41
CA LEU A 308 -16.16 -8.62 -15.54
C LEU A 308 -16.54 -10.05 -15.17
N ARG A 309 -16.17 -10.51 -13.98
CA ARG A 309 -16.51 -11.87 -13.50
C ARG A 309 -18.02 -12.06 -13.46
N LYS A 310 -18.76 -11.06 -12.98
CA LYS A 310 -20.23 -11.08 -12.97
C LYS A 310 -20.81 -11.16 -14.38
N GLU A 311 -20.28 -10.39 -15.33
CA GLU A 311 -20.68 -10.46 -16.75
C GLU A 311 -20.44 -11.85 -17.35
N GLN A 312 -19.35 -12.50 -16.96
CA GLN A 312 -18.94 -13.83 -17.43
C GLN A 312 -19.46 -14.99 -16.58
N GLN A 313 -20.36 -14.73 -15.61
CA GLN A 313 -20.90 -15.73 -14.68
C GLN A 313 -19.83 -16.52 -13.89
N LEU A 314 -18.70 -15.89 -13.61
CA LEU A 314 -17.61 -16.45 -12.81
C LEU A 314 -17.78 -16.12 -11.32
N SER A 315 -17.20 -16.97 -10.46
CA SER A 315 -17.20 -16.75 -9.01
C SER A 315 -16.51 -15.43 -8.66
N LEU A 316 -17.17 -14.58 -7.87
CA LEU A 316 -16.58 -13.31 -7.44
C LEU A 316 -15.41 -13.51 -6.48
N LYS A 317 -14.39 -12.68 -6.59
CA LYS A 317 -13.28 -12.64 -5.64
C LYS A 317 -13.66 -11.80 -4.42
N LYS A 318 -13.16 -12.21 -3.25
CA LYS A 318 -13.32 -11.45 -2.01
C LYS A 318 -12.52 -10.14 -2.10
N VAL A 319 -13.21 -9.03 -1.93
CA VAL A 319 -12.64 -7.68 -1.99
C VAL A 319 -12.15 -7.23 -0.60
N VAL A 320 -12.95 -7.53 0.42
CA VAL A 320 -12.86 -6.88 1.73
C VAL A 320 -12.47 -7.89 2.81
N ARG A 321 -11.68 -7.44 3.79
CA ARG A 321 -11.33 -8.21 5.00
C ARG A 321 -12.07 -7.75 6.25
N THR A 322 -12.97 -6.78 6.12
CA THR A 322 -13.90 -6.34 7.16
C THR A 322 -15.25 -7.02 7.03
N ARG A 323 -16.07 -6.90 8.09
CA ARG A 323 -17.47 -7.35 8.08
C ARG A 323 -18.36 -6.42 7.24
N HIS A 324 -18.06 -5.13 7.20
CA HIS A 324 -18.87 -4.11 6.54
C HIS A 324 -17.99 -3.09 5.81
N LEU A 325 -18.45 -2.66 4.63
CA LEU A 325 -17.85 -1.57 3.87
C LEU A 325 -18.09 -0.22 4.56
N ASP A 326 -17.01 0.53 4.81
CA ASP A 326 -17.10 1.92 5.19
C ASP A 326 -17.49 2.82 3.99
N LEU A 327 -17.68 4.12 4.25
CA LEU A 327 -18.11 5.07 3.22
C LEU A 327 -17.09 5.21 2.07
N PHE A 328 -15.79 5.14 2.36
CA PHE A 328 -14.74 5.23 1.34
C PHE A 328 -14.69 3.97 0.48
N GLN A 329 -14.84 2.80 1.10
CA GLN A 329 -14.90 1.52 0.39
C GLN A 329 -16.15 1.44 -0.52
N ARG A 330 -17.31 1.93 -0.05
CA ARG A 330 -18.51 2.05 -0.90
C ARG A 330 -18.30 3.01 -2.06
N ARG A 331 -17.62 4.14 -1.83
CA ARG A 331 -17.32 5.10 -2.89
C ARG A 331 -16.45 4.46 -3.96
N ILE A 332 -15.36 3.79 -3.60
CA ILE A 332 -14.49 3.14 -4.58
C ILE A 332 -15.19 1.99 -5.30
N GLN A 333 -16.03 1.21 -4.60
CA GLN A 333 -16.89 0.20 -5.22
C GLN A 333 -17.75 0.83 -6.31
N ASN A 334 -18.56 1.83 -5.95
CA ASN A 334 -19.51 2.48 -6.85
C ASN A 334 -18.81 3.13 -8.04
N SER A 335 -17.68 3.81 -7.82
CA SER A 335 -16.91 4.45 -8.89
C SER A 335 -16.29 3.42 -9.84
N SER A 336 -15.75 2.31 -9.31
CA SER A 336 -15.14 1.25 -10.13
C SER A 336 -16.19 0.53 -10.97
N GLU A 337 -17.30 0.12 -10.36
CA GLU A 337 -18.42 -0.56 -11.05
C GLU A 337 -19.08 0.37 -12.09
N SER A 338 -19.23 1.66 -11.76
CA SER A 338 -19.77 2.65 -12.71
C SER A 338 -18.87 2.82 -13.94
N TRP A 339 -17.55 2.87 -13.75
CA TRP A 339 -16.62 2.96 -14.87
C TRP A 339 -16.67 1.72 -15.76
N MET A 340 -16.69 0.52 -15.18
CA MET A 340 -16.83 -0.72 -15.94
C MET A 340 -18.13 -0.77 -16.75
N ARG A 341 -19.23 -0.26 -16.19
CA ARG A 341 -20.49 -0.10 -16.91
C ARG A 341 -20.39 0.89 -18.07
N LEU A 342 -19.70 2.02 -17.89
CA LEU A 342 -19.48 2.99 -18.97
C LEU A 342 -18.62 2.38 -20.10
N LEU A 343 -17.56 1.65 -19.77
CA LEU A 343 -16.75 0.91 -20.75
C LEU A 343 -17.59 -0.14 -21.50
N LYS A 344 -18.54 -0.78 -20.81
CA LYS A 344 -19.51 -1.69 -21.42
C LYS A 344 -20.41 -1.01 -22.44
N ILE A 345 -20.98 0.13 -22.08
CA ILE A 345 -21.86 0.91 -22.95
C ILE A 345 -21.08 1.43 -24.17
N ALA A 346 -19.82 1.85 -23.96
CA ALA A 346 -18.93 2.32 -25.02
C ALA A 346 -18.28 1.18 -25.83
N GLU A 347 -18.72 -0.07 -25.63
CA GLU A 347 -18.22 -1.28 -26.30
C GLU A 347 -16.69 -1.44 -26.25
N LYS A 348 -16.04 -0.88 -25.22
CA LYS A 348 -14.59 -0.98 -25.07
C LYS A 348 -14.20 -2.43 -24.76
N PRO A 349 -13.26 -3.04 -25.53
CA PRO A 349 -12.79 -4.39 -25.28
C PRO A 349 -12.24 -4.54 -23.87
N ARG A 350 -12.68 -5.58 -23.17
CA ARG A 350 -12.27 -5.87 -21.80
C ARG A 350 -12.42 -7.35 -21.52
N HIS A 351 -11.46 -7.93 -20.83
CA HIS A 351 -11.45 -9.36 -20.52
C HIS A 351 -10.71 -9.62 -19.22
N ILE A 352 -10.87 -10.84 -18.71
CA ILE A 352 -10.07 -11.34 -17.60
C ILE A 352 -8.86 -12.05 -18.20
N GLN A 353 -7.68 -11.78 -17.66
CA GLN A 353 -6.46 -12.48 -18.00
C GLN A 353 -5.80 -12.96 -16.72
N ASP A 354 -5.13 -14.11 -16.78
CA ASP A 354 -4.36 -14.64 -15.67
C ASP A 354 -2.91 -14.16 -15.72
N LEU A 355 -2.42 -13.73 -14.55
CA LEU A 355 -1.03 -13.40 -14.30
C LEU A 355 -0.48 -14.36 -13.24
N MET A 356 0.35 -15.32 -13.65
CA MET A 356 0.94 -16.31 -12.74
C MET A 356 -0.11 -17.03 -11.87
N GLY A 357 -1.28 -17.31 -12.43
CA GLY A 357 -2.41 -17.95 -11.73
C GLY A 357 -3.32 -17.01 -10.94
N VAL A 358 -3.09 -15.69 -10.98
CA VAL A 358 -4.00 -14.68 -10.43
C VAL A 358 -4.64 -13.87 -11.54
N SER A 359 -5.95 -14.03 -11.70
CA SER A 359 -6.73 -13.22 -12.64
C SER A 359 -6.71 -11.72 -12.29
N GLY A 360 -6.75 -10.89 -13.33
CA GLY A 360 -6.98 -9.46 -13.26
C GLY A 360 -7.80 -8.99 -14.46
N ALA A 361 -8.21 -7.73 -14.45
CA ALA A 361 -8.90 -7.12 -15.58
C ALA A 361 -7.88 -6.56 -16.59
N VAL A 362 -8.15 -6.74 -17.88
CA VAL A 362 -7.45 -6.05 -18.97
C VAL A 362 -8.46 -5.26 -19.77
N ILE A 363 -8.20 -3.97 -19.94
CA ILE A 363 -9.10 -3.01 -20.56
C ILE A 363 -8.38 -2.32 -21.72
N ASP A 364 -9.00 -2.30 -22.89
CA ASP A 364 -8.52 -1.57 -24.06
C ASP A 364 -9.10 -0.16 -24.08
N LEU A 365 -8.22 0.84 -23.92
CA LEU A 365 -8.57 2.26 -23.89
C LEU A 365 -8.20 2.99 -25.19
N GLN A 366 -7.73 2.27 -26.21
CA GLN A 366 -7.44 2.85 -27.52
C GLN A 366 -8.70 3.21 -28.31
#